data_AF-A0AB34K5H7-F1
#
_entry.id   AF-A0AB34K5H7-F1
#
_cell.length_a   1.000
_cell.length_b   1.000
_cell.length_c   1.000
_cell.angle_alpha   90.00
_cell.angle_beta   90.00
_cell.angle_gamma   90.00
#
_symmetry.space_group_name_H-M   'P 1'
#
loop_
_entity.id
_entity.type
_entity.pdbx_description
1 polymer ?
#
loop_
_entity_poly.entity_id
_entity_poly.type
_entity_poly.pdbx_seq_one_letter_code
_entity_poly.pdbx_strand_id
1 'polypeptide(L)'
;MEAASGTRCFDCDEECSADAWASLSYGVHLCLRCAGVHRSFGVHISYVRSCALDEWSEAQRAVMRRLGNDAFETFLLSHGVPRRVWLVIPLETRYFTPAADLYRRRAQEMAKGAVDGLPTDIRPEVRPPLPVLQKAVGKWTDDADAPRCQLCRHDFDFFNRRHHCRKCGRCVCNECSPPESFRPLPQLGHPDPVRQCKLCVPPPAKLMVGMGSSSSLIS
;
A
#
# COMPACT_ATOMS: atom_id res chain seq x y z
N MET A 1 22.27 -4.58 -11.06
CA MET A 1 21.58 -3.37 -11.57
C MET A 1 21.56 -2.41 -10.41
N GLU A 2 22.09 -1.20 -10.50
CA GLU A 2 22.10 -0.30 -9.34
C GLU A 2 20.83 0.55 -9.33
N ALA A 3 20.23 0.71 -8.14
CA ALA A 3 19.17 1.69 -7.96
C ALA A 3 19.80 3.08 -7.92
N ALA A 4 19.10 4.08 -8.49
CA ALA A 4 19.57 5.45 -8.45
C ALA A 4 19.64 5.97 -7.01
N SER A 5 20.58 6.87 -6.73
CA SER A 5 20.62 7.60 -5.45
C SER A 5 19.28 8.31 -5.21
N GLY A 6 18.78 8.29 -3.97
CA GLY A 6 17.47 8.84 -3.60
C GLY A 6 16.27 7.96 -3.98
N THR A 7 16.48 6.72 -4.44
CA THR A 7 15.38 5.79 -4.71
C THR A 7 14.60 5.51 -3.42
N ARG A 8 13.30 5.81 -3.41
CA ARG A 8 12.42 5.51 -2.27
C ARG A 8 11.78 4.13 -2.38
N CYS A 9 11.65 3.46 -1.25
CA CYS A 9 10.91 2.22 -1.13
C CYS A 9 9.42 2.48 -1.41
N PHE A 10 8.86 1.74 -2.37
CA PHE A 10 7.46 1.87 -2.71
C PHE A 10 6.51 1.57 -1.54
N ASP A 11 6.90 0.76 -0.56
CA ASP A 11 5.96 0.32 0.48
C ASP A 11 5.98 1.09 1.79
N CYS A 12 7.13 1.60 2.21
CA CYS A 12 7.25 2.37 3.44
C CYS A 12 7.54 3.85 3.18
N ASP A 13 7.89 4.19 1.94
CA ASP A 13 8.29 5.54 1.52
C ASP A 13 9.61 6.01 2.15
N GLU A 14 10.38 5.12 2.75
CA GLU A 14 11.72 5.41 3.25
C GLU A 14 12.74 5.29 2.11
N GLU A 15 13.85 6.03 2.20
CA GLU A 15 14.94 5.92 1.23
C GLU A 15 15.56 4.51 1.27
N CYS A 16 15.77 3.92 0.10
CA CYS A 16 16.48 2.66 -0.03
C CYS A 16 17.98 2.91 0.15
N SER A 17 18.66 2.00 0.84
CA SER A 17 20.12 1.92 0.77
C SER A 17 20.60 1.66 -0.66
N ALA A 18 21.89 1.86 -0.92
CA ALA A 18 22.51 1.54 -2.22
C ALA A 18 22.19 0.10 -2.68
N ASP A 19 22.07 -0.84 -1.73
CA ASP A 19 21.60 -2.22 -1.96
C ASP A 19 20.07 -2.33 -1.97
N ALA A 20 19.41 -1.52 -2.80
CA ALA A 20 17.96 -1.59 -2.94
C ALA A 20 17.52 -2.99 -3.42
N TRP A 21 16.27 -3.30 -3.16
CA TRP A 21 15.61 -4.48 -3.67
C TRP A 21 14.55 -4.06 -4.69
N ALA A 22 14.09 -5.00 -5.50
CA ALA A 22 13.05 -4.76 -6.47
C ALA A 22 12.07 -5.92 -6.55
N SER A 23 10.79 -5.60 -6.78
CA SER A 23 9.80 -6.58 -7.19
C SER A 23 9.56 -6.45 -8.68
N LEU A 24 10.04 -7.44 -9.45
CA LEU A 24 9.85 -7.50 -10.90
C LEU A 24 8.37 -7.67 -11.30
N SER A 25 7.55 -8.23 -10.41
CA SER A 25 6.11 -8.41 -10.65
C SER A 25 5.34 -7.10 -10.74
N TYR A 26 5.84 -6.03 -10.11
CA TYR A 26 5.22 -4.70 -10.11
C TYR A 26 6.18 -3.61 -10.64
N GLY A 27 7.43 -3.95 -10.92
CA GLY A 27 8.44 -2.99 -11.36
C GLY A 27 8.78 -1.94 -10.32
N VAL A 28 8.75 -2.28 -9.03
CA VAL A 28 8.96 -1.32 -7.92
C VAL A 28 10.23 -1.60 -7.14
N HIS A 29 10.81 -0.53 -6.58
CA HIS A 29 11.93 -0.61 -5.64
C HIS A 29 11.45 -0.74 -4.19
N LEU A 30 12.18 -1.53 -3.40
CA LEU A 30 11.85 -1.91 -2.04
C LEU A 30 13.09 -1.78 -1.16
N CYS A 31 12.91 -1.38 0.10
CA CYS A 31 13.94 -1.56 1.11
C CYS A 31 14.02 -3.03 1.54
N LEU A 32 15.11 -3.41 2.22
CA LEU A 32 15.32 -4.80 2.69
C LEU A 32 14.15 -5.33 3.51
N ARG A 33 13.58 -4.51 4.40
CA ARG A 33 12.43 -4.89 5.24
C ARG A 33 11.19 -5.23 4.42
N CYS A 34 10.81 -4.35 3.49
CA CYS A 34 9.65 -4.55 2.63
C CYS A 34 9.85 -5.73 1.67
N ALA A 35 11.06 -5.88 1.12
CA ALA A 35 11.42 -7.04 0.32
C ALA A 35 11.26 -8.36 1.11
N GLY A 36 11.59 -8.37 2.40
CA GLY A 36 11.34 -9.49 3.30
C GLY A 36 9.85 -9.90 3.37
N VAL A 37 8.95 -8.92 3.48
CA VAL A 37 7.49 -9.19 3.48
C VAL A 37 7.04 -9.68 2.10
N HIS A 38 7.55 -9.09 1.02
CA HIS A 38 7.24 -9.56 -0.34
C HIS A 38 7.61 -11.03 -0.59
N ARG A 39 8.73 -11.49 -0.03
CA ARG A 39 9.13 -12.90 -0.13
C ARG A 39 8.08 -13.84 0.48
N SER A 40 7.38 -13.40 1.52
CA SER A 40 6.32 -14.19 2.16
C SER A 40 5.07 -14.38 1.29
N PHE A 41 4.87 -13.56 0.25
CA PHE A 41 3.75 -13.71 -0.69
C PHE A 41 3.95 -14.85 -1.68
N GLY A 42 5.19 -15.31 -1.88
CA GLY A 42 5.55 -16.25 -2.91
C GLY A 42 5.77 -15.61 -4.28
N VAL A 43 6.58 -16.28 -5.11
CA VAL A 43 7.08 -15.77 -6.41
C VAL A 43 5.98 -15.46 -7.43
N HIS A 44 4.81 -16.09 -7.32
CA HIS A 44 3.66 -15.87 -8.19
C HIS A 44 2.93 -14.55 -7.88
N ILE A 45 3.10 -14.01 -6.67
CA ILE A 45 2.57 -12.71 -6.25
C ILE A 45 3.63 -11.63 -6.39
N SER A 46 4.83 -11.88 -5.89
CA SER A 46 5.95 -10.95 -5.98
C SER A 46 7.27 -11.69 -6.20
N TYR A 47 7.87 -11.47 -7.36
CA TYR A 47 9.20 -11.95 -7.69
C TYR A 47 10.26 -10.91 -7.30
N VAL A 48 10.93 -11.16 -6.17
CA VAL A 48 11.88 -10.23 -5.54
C VAL A 48 13.32 -10.52 -5.95
N ARG A 49 14.08 -9.48 -6.30
CA ARG A 49 15.52 -9.52 -6.59
C ARG A 49 16.27 -8.40 -5.88
N SER A 50 17.49 -8.66 -5.44
CA SER A 50 18.43 -7.63 -5.00
C SER A 50 18.94 -6.89 -6.22
N CYS A 51 18.97 -5.56 -6.17
CA CYS A 51 19.58 -4.76 -7.22
C CYS A 51 21.09 -5.06 -7.31
N ALA A 52 21.78 -5.14 -6.17
CA ALA A 52 23.22 -5.33 -6.09
C ALA A 52 23.67 -6.80 -6.09
N LEU A 53 22.97 -7.69 -5.37
CA LEU A 53 23.47 -9.04 -5.08
C LEU A 53 22.99 -10.13 -6.04
N ASP A 54 21.90 -9.91 -6.77
CA ASP A 54 21.40 -10.88 -7.74
C ASP A 54 21.93 -10.57 -9.14
N GLU A 55 22.10 -11.60 -9.95
CA GLU A 55 22.28 -11.44 -11.39
C GLU A 55 20.96 -11.05 -12.07
N TRP A 56 21.06 -10.20 -13.08
CA TRP A 56 19.90 -9.68 -13.82
C TRP A 56 20.05 -10.00 -15.29
N SER A 57 18.97 -10.48 -15.91
CA SER A 57 18.88 -10.59 -17.37
C SER A 57 18.45 -9.27 -18.01
N GLU A 58 18.69 -9.12 -19.30
CA GLU A 58 18.27 -7.89 -20.01
C GLU A 58 16.75 -7.73 -20.04
N ALA A 59 16.01 -8.84 -20.15
CA ALA A 59 14.56 -8.84 -20.04
C ALA A 59 14.08 -8.31 -18.67
N GLN A 60 14.75 -8.70 -17.57
CA GLN A 60 14.41 -8.22 -16.22
C GLN A 60 14.73 -6.73 -16.06
N ARG A 61 15.86 -6.26 -16.60
CA ARG A 61 16.18 -4.82 -16.63
C ARG A 61 15.16 -4.04 -17.45
N ALA A 62 14.74 -4.58 -18.60
CA ALA A 62 13.72 -3.96 -19.45
C ALA A 62 12.37 -3.83 -18.73
N VAL A 63 11.97 -4.83 -17.94
CA VAL A 63 10.77 -4.74 -17.09
C VAL A 63 10.89 -3.57 -16.12
N MET A 64 12.01 -3.43 -15.40
CA MET A 64 12.18 -2.33 -14.45
C MET A 64 12.22 -0.95 -15.13
N ARG A 65 12.76 -0.84 -16.35
CA ARG A 65 12.75 0.42 -17.12
C ARG A 65 11.37 0.75 -17.71
N ARG A 66 10.61 -0.25 -18.11
CA ARG A 66 9.27 -0.08 -18.70
C ARG A 66 8.21 0.18 -17.65
N LEU A 67 8.36 -0.43 -16.48
CA LEU A 67 7.55 -0.18 -15.29
C LEU A 67 8.26 0.88 -14.43
N GLY A 68 8.01 0.85 -13.11
CA GLY A 68 8.60 1.80 -12.17
C GLY A 68 7.66 2.09 -11.01
N ASN A 69 8.20 2.68 -9.95
CA ASN A 69 7.39 3.19 -8.83
C ASN A 69 6.29 4.13 -9.34
N ASP A 70 6.65 5.11 -10.19
CA ASP A 70 5.71 6.12 -10.70
C ASP A 70 4.63 5.50 -11.60
N ALA A 71 5.01 4.52 -12.42
CA ALA A 71 4.08 3.81 -13.29
C ALA A 71 3.04 3.03 -12.46
N PHE A 72 3.49 2.36 -11.40
CA PHE A 72 2.58 1.64 -10.52
C PHE A 72 1.72 2.59 -9.67
N GLU A 73 2.29 3.67 -9.15
CA GLU A 73 1.53 4.70 -8.42
C GLU A 73 0.45 5.34 -9.29
N THR A 74 0.79 5.72 -10.52
CA THR A 74 -0.15 6.28 -11.50
C THR A 74 -1.28 5.30 -11.80
N PHE A 75 -0.95 4.02 -11.96
CA PHE A 75 -1.95 2.98 -12.19
C PHE A 75 -2.87 2.80 -10.98
N LEU A 76 -2.33 2.76 -9.76
CA LEU A 76 -3.14 2.67 -8.55
C LEU A 76 -4.08 3.88 -8.42
N LEU A 77 -3.57 5.08 -8.69
CA LEU A 77 -4.36 6.31 -8.68
C LEU A 77 -5.52 6.25 -9.69
N SER A 78 -5.26 5.78 -10.92
CA SER A 78 -6.30 5.65 -11.95
C SER A 78 -7.37 4.62 -11.61
N HIS A 79 -7.10 3.73 -10.64
CA HIS A 79 -8.05 2.74 -10.12
C HIS A 79 -8.59 3.11 -8.73
N GLY A 80 -8.49 4.38 -8.33
CA GLY A 80 -9.09 4.90 -7.10
C GLY A 80 -8.29 4.57 -5.83
N VAL A 81 -7.03 4.15 -5.95
CA VAL A 81 -6.13 3.84 -4.84
C VAL A 81 -5.00 4.86 -4.81
N PRO A 82 -5.24 6.09 -4.31
CA PRO A 82 -4.16 7.08 -4.20
C PRO A 82 -3.08 6.59 -3.24
N ARG A 83 -1.85 7.11 -3.37
CA ARG A 83 -0.67 6.73 -2.56
C ARG A 83 -0.92 6.69 -1.05
N ARG A 84 -1.66 7.68 -0.53
CA ARG A 84 -2.09 7.73 0.87
C ARG A 84 -2.98 6.55 1.29
N VAL A 85 -3.80 6.02 0.39
CA VAL A 85 -4.64 4.83 0.62
C VAL A 85 -3.83 3.55 0.42
N TRP A 86 -2.81 3.56 -0.43
CA TRP A 86 -1.91 2.42 -0.55
C TRP A 86 -1.08 2.18 0.71
N LEU A 87 -0.39 3.22 1.19
CA LEU A 87 0.55 3.15 2.32
C LEU A 87 -0.07 2.67 3.63
N VAL A 88 -1.38 2.83 3.73
CA VAL A 88 -2.15 2.50 4.92
C VAL A 88 -2.66 1.07 4.89
N ILE A 89 -2.84 0.43 3.74
CA ILE A 89 -3.24 -1.00 3.67
C ILE A 89 -2.10 -1.83 4.28
N PRO A 90 -2.37 -2.83 5.16
CA PRO A 90 -1.31 -3.64 5.75
C PRO A 90 -0.43 -4.21 4.65
N LEU A 91 0.90 -4.12 4.81
CA LEU A 91 1.84 -4.56 3.78
C LEU A 91 1.59 -6.02 3.39
N GLU A 92 1.22 -6.83 4.37
CA GLU A 92 0.86 -8.24 4.24
C GLU A 92 -0.28 -8.47 3.24
N THR A 93 -1.18 -7.49 3.05
CA THR A 93 -2.42 -7.65 2.26
C THR A 93 -2.53 -6.73 1.05
N ARG A 94 -1.72 -5.67 0.94
CA ARG A 94 -1.88 -4.64 -0.12
C ARG A 94 -1.72 -5.16 -1.55
N TYR A 95 -0.88 -6.17 -1.74
CA TYR A 95 -0.67 -6.83 -3.03
C TYR A 95 -1.74 -7.87 -3.38
N PHE A 96 -2.71 -8.05 -2.50
CA PHE A 96 -3.93 -8.83 -2.71
C PHE A 96 -5.15 -7.90 -2.91
N THR A 97 -4.93 -6.64 -3.23
CA THR A 97 -6.01 -5.76 -3.70
C THR A 97 -6.31 -6.04 -5.17
N PRO A 98 -7.57 -5.84 -5.63
CA PRO A 98 -7.91 -6.05 -7.04
C PRO A 98 -7.07 -5.21 -8.02
N ALA A 99 -6.72 -3.97 -7.65
CA ALA A 99 -5.87 -3.10 -8.45
C ALA A 99 -4.43 -3.65 -8.58
N ALA A 100 -3.84 -4.13 -7.49
CA ALA A 100 -2.51 -4.73 -7.52
C ALA A 100 -2.48 -6.01 -8.37
N ASP A 101 -3.50 -6.88 -8.25
CA ASP A 101 -3.62 -8.07 -9.10
C ASP A 101 -3.71 -7.71 -10.59
N LEU A 102 -4.57 -6.76 -10.94
CA LEU A 102 -4.71 -6.33 -12.33
C LEU A 102 -3.38 -5.80 -12.88
N TYR A 103 -2.69 -4.96 -12.11
CA TYR A 103 -1.38 -4.43 -12.53
C TYR A 103 -0.36 -5.55 -12.74
N ARG A 104 -0.25 -6.50 -11.82
CA ARG A 104 0.66 -7.65 -11.94
C ARG A 104 0.38 -8.45 -13.22
N ARG A 105 -0.88 -8.74 -13.52
CA ARG A 105 -1.25 -9.49 -14.73
C ARG A 105 -0.90 -8.71 -16.00
N ARG A 106 -1.13 -7.40 -16.02
CA ARG A 106 -0.71 -6.52 -17.13
C ARG A 106 0.81 -6.50 -17.27
N ALA A 107 1.55 -6.35 -16.17
CA ALA A 107 3.01 -6.37 -16.15
C ALA A 107 3.59 -7.68 -16.68
N GLN A 108 2.97 -8.82 -16.37
CA GLN A 108 3.37 -10.14 -16.89
C GLN A 108 3.20 -10.23 -18.42
N GLU A 109 2.08 -9.76 -18.97
CA GLU A 109 1.87 -9.74 -20.43
C GLU A 109 2.82 -8.75 -21.11
N MET A 110 3.04 -7.57 -20.51
CA MET A 110 4.02 -6.60 -20.99
C MET A 110 5.44 -7.17 -20.98
N ALA A 111 5.82 -7.96 -19.99
CA ALA A 111 7.12 -8.63 -19.92
C ALA A 111 7.30 -9.68 -21.03
N LYS A 112 6.20 -10.26 -21.53
CA LYS A 112 6.20 -11.15 -22.70
C LYS A 112 6.18 -10.41 -24.04
N GLY A 113 6.20 -9.08 -24.02
CA GLY A 113 6.19 -8.24 -25.23
C GLY A 113 4.81 -7.74 -25.66
N ALA A 114 3.74 -8.03 -24.91
CA ALA A 114 2.42 -7.53 -25.27
C ALA A 114 2.36 -5.98 -25.18
N VAL A 115 1.65 -5.39 -26.14
CA VAL A 115 1.38 -3.94 -26.24
C VAL A 115 -0.13 -3.67 -26.27
N ASP A 116 -0.90 -4.64 -26.76
CA ASP A 116 -2.35 -4.66 -26.84
C ASP A 116 -2.92 -5.88 -26.09
N GLY A 117 -4.25 -5.96 -25.99
CA GLY A 117 -4.93 -7.08 -25.33
C GLY A 117 -4.63 -7.23 -23.83
N LEU A 118 -4.06 -6.20 -23.19
CA LEU A 118 -3.72 -6.24 -21.77
C LEU A 118 -4.98 -6.44 -20.92
N PRO A 119 -4.93 -7.26 -19.85
CA PRO A 119 -6.08 -7.48 -18.98
C PRO A 119 -6.71 -6.17 -18.48
N THR A 120 -8.04 -6.15 -18.43
CA THR A 120 -8.86 -5.03 -17.93
C THR A 120 -9.87 -5.48 -16.86
N ASP A 121 -10.08 -6.79 -16.71
CA ASP A 121 -11.02 -7.36 -15.74
C ASP A 121 -10.53 -7.17 -14.31
N ILE A 122 -11.33 -6.53 -13.45
CA ILE A 122 -11.05 -6.44 -12.02
C ILE A 122 -11.59 -7.70 -11.34
N ARG A 123 -10.69 -8.48 -10.73
CA ARG A 123 -11.07 -9.69 -9.97
C ARG A 123 -11.36 -9.30 -8.51
N PRO A 124 -12.59 -9.49 -8.01
CA PRO A 124 -12.96 -9.08 -6.66
C PRO A 124 -12.34 -9.98 -5.58
N GLU A 125 -12.00 -11.22 -5.90
CA GLU A 125 -11.38 -12.16 -4.98
C GLU A 125 -9.92 -12.40 -5.30
N VAL A 126 -9.05 -11.65 -4.63
CA VAL A 126 -7.64 -12.03 -4.51
C VAL A 126 -7.44 -12.39 -3.04
N ARG A 127 -7.65 -13.67 -2.70
CA ARG A 127 -7.55 -14.10 -1.31
C ARG A 127 -6.07 -14.19 -0.92
N PRO A 128 -5.58 -13.40 0.03
CA PRO A 128 -4.26 -13.65 0.62
C PRO A 128 -4.21 -15.05 1.23
N PRO A 129 -3.04 -15.73 1.22
CA PRO A 129 -2.86 -16.99 1.90
C PRO A 129 -3.33 -16.90 3.36
N LEU A 130 -3.97 -17.95 3.91
CA LEU A 130 -4.46 -17.95 5.30
C LEU A 130 -3.42 -17.49 6.35
N PRO A 131 -2.13 -17.88 6.26
CA PRO A 131 -1.11 -17.40 7.20
C PRO A 131 -0.85 -15.88 7.12
N VAL A 132 -1.11 -15.27 5.96
CA VAL A 132 -0.97 -13.82 5.73
C VAL A 132 -2.15 -13.07 6.34
N LEU A 133 -3.37 -13.62 6.20
CA LEU A 133 -4.59 -13.09 6.83
C LEU A 133 -4.47 -13.03 8.35
N GLN A 134 -3.97 -14.10 8.97
CA GLN A 134 -3.80 -14.20 10.42
C GLN A 134 -2.80 -13.18 10.99
N LYS A 135 -1.81 -12.74 10.19
CA LYS A 135 -0.84 -11.72 10.60
C LYS A 135 -1.32 -10.27 10.40
N ALA A 136 -2.24 -10.04 9.46
CA ALA A 136 -2.64 -8.70 9.03
C ALA A 136 -3.84 -8.10 9.76
N VAL A 137 -4.68 -8.93 10.39
CA VAL A 137 -5.89 -8.49 11.09
C VAL A 137 -5.58 -8.26 12.57
N GLY A 138 -5.90 -7.07 13.08
CA GLY A 138 -6.10 -6.86 14.52
C GLY A 138 -4.84 -6.71 15.37
N LYS A 139 -3.64 -6.55 14.82
CA LYS A 139 -2.48 -6.19 15.65
C LYS A 139 -2.60 -4.73 16.11
N TRP A 140 -2.97 -4.55 17.38
CA TRP A 140 -2.98 -3.24 18.03
C TRP A 140 -1.60 -2.59 17.91
N THR A 141 -1.56 -1.35 17.42
CA THR A 141 -0.30 -0.58 17.37
C THR A 141 -0.10 0.11 18.72
N ASP A 142 1.00 -0.19 19.40
CA ASP A 142 1.33 0.48 20.65
C ASP A 142 1.61 1.96 20.42
N ASP A 143 1.26 2.81 21.40
CA ASP A 143 1.37 4.26 21.26
C ASP A 143 2.81 4.74 21.05
N ALA A 144 3.78 4.03 21.64
CA ALA A 144 5.20 4.28 21.45
C ALA A 144 5.65 4.06 20.00
N ASP A 145 5.02 3.11 19.30
CA ASP A 145 5.30 2.77 17.90
C ASP A 145 4.54 3.66 16.90
N ALA A 146 3.68 4.55 17.39
CA ALA A 146 2.86 5.45 16.60
C ALA A 146 3.09 6.93 16.99
N PRO A 147 4.23 7.53 16.59
CA PRO A 147 4.46 8.97 16.78
C PRO A 147 3.60 9.84 15.83
N ARG A 148 3.14 9.25 14.72
CA ARG A 148 2.34 9.90 13.67
C ARG A 148 1.08 9.12 13.40
N CYS A 149 0.03 9.83 12.97
CA CYS A 149 -1.18 9.19 12.47
C CYS A 149 -0.85 8.22 11.33
N GLN A 150 -1.23 6.96 11.48
CA GLN A 150 -0.97 5.93 10.47
C GLN A 150 -1.90 6.05 9.24
N LEU A 151 -2.61 7.17 9.07
CA LEU A 151 -3.44 7.50 7.91
C LEU A 151 -2.96 8.78 7.21
N CYS A 152 -3.00 9.93 7.90
CA CYS A 152 -2.62 11.23 7.31
C CYS A 152 -1.16 11.63 7.59
N ARG A 153 -0.42 10.86 8.39
CA ARG A 153 0.99 11.12 8.78
C ARG A 153 1.24 12.37 9.63
N HIS A 154 0.22 13.13 10.03
CA HIS A 154 0.39 14.21 11.02
C HIS A 154 0.89 13.68 12.36
N ASP A 155 1.86 14.38 12.97
CA ASP A 155 2.40 14.07 14.29
C ASP A 155 1.33 14.15 15.38
N PHE A 156 1.38 13.24 16.34
CA PHE A 156 0.52 13.32 17.51
C PHE A 156 1.13 14.26 18.56
N ASP A 157 0.29 15.10 19.15
CA ASP A 157 0.66 16.06 20.18
C ASP A 157 -0.51 16.26 21.17
N PHE A 158 -0.50 17.34 21.95
CA PHE A 158 -1.55 17.63 22.92
C PHE A 158 -2.92 17.93 22.28
N PHE A 159 -2.95 18.42 21.04
CA PHE A 159 -4.15 18.77 20.28
C PHE A 159 -4.56 17.66 19.31
N ASN A 160 -3.61 17.05 18.62
CA ASN A 160 -3.81 15.89 17.76
C ASN A 160 -3.57 14.61 18.56
N ARG A 161 -4.62 14.09 19.20
CA ARG A 161 -4.52 12.92 20.09
C ARG A 161 -4.60 11.59 19.35
N ARG A 162 -3.99 10.57 19.95
CA ARG A 162 -4.01 9.17 19.48
C ARG A 162 -5.37 8.52 19.68
N HIS A 163 -5.82 7.79 18.66
CA HIS A 163 -7.00 6.93 18.75
C HIS A 163 -6.81 5.64 17.94
N HIS A 164 -7.22 4.50 18.46
CA HIS A 164 -7.07 3.25 17.70
C HIS A 164 -8.32 2.84 16.94
N CYS A 165 -8.13 2.28 15.75
CA CYS A 165 -9.19 1.62 15.01
C CYS A 165 -9.43 0.22 15.57
N ARG A 166 -10.64 -0.05 16.06
CA ARG A 166 -11.00 -1.35 16.65
C ARG A 166 -11.04 -2.49 15.62
N LYS A 167 -11.15 -2.18 14.32
CA LYS A 167 -11.14 -3.18 13.24
C LYS A 167 -9.74 -3.59 12.77
N CYS A 168 -8.75 -2.68 12.83
CA CYS A 168 -7.42 -2.95 12.26
C CYS A 168 -6.25 -2.63 13.20
N GLY A 169 -6.48 -2.12 14.40
CA GLY A 169 -5.45 -1.82 15.39
C GLY A 169 -4.63 -0.55 15.14
N ARG A 170 -4.77 0.13 14.00
CA ARG A 170 -4.01 1.37 13.68
C ARG A 170 -4.31 2.50 14.66
N CYS A 171 -3.28 3.20 15.09
CA CYS A 171 -3.32 4.48 15.76
C CYS A 171 -3.49 5.64 14.75
N VAL A 172 -4.57 6.39 14.90
CA VAL A 172 -5.08 7.40 13.96
C VAL A 172 -5.58 8.65 14.70
N CYS A 173 -5.63 9.80 14.00
CA CYS A 173 -6.20 11.02 14.56
C CYS A 173 -7.74 11.02 14.50
N ASN A 174 -8.36 12.03 15.12
CA ASN A 174 -9.81 12.19 15.13
C ASN A 174 -10.37 12.41 13.72
N GLU A 175 -9.69 13.21 12.88
CA GLU A 175 -10.09 13.43 11.48
C GLU A 175 -10.02 12.16 10.64
N CYS A 176 -9.11 11.24 10.95
CA CYS A 176 -8.94 9.96 10.25
C CYS A 176 -9.84 8.84 10.80
N SER A 177 -10.55 9.09 11.90
CA SER A 177 -11.53 8.20 12.52
C SER A 177 -12.73 8.97 13.08
N PRO A 178 -13.44 9.74 12.23
CA PRO A 178 -14.50 10.60 12.72
C PRO A 178 -15.71 9.76 13.16
N PRO A 179 -16.66 10.31 13.93
CA PRO A 179 -17.81 9.57 14.43
C PRO A 179 -18.60 8.81 13.34
N GLU A 180 -18.63 9.33 12.11
CA GLU A 180 -19.35 8.70 10.99
C GLU A 180 -18.74 7.35 10.57
N SER A 181 -17.47 7.10 10.86
CA SER A 181 -16.80 5.83 10.58
C SER A 181 -17.00 4.79 11.68
N PHE A 182 -17.78 5.08 12.73
CA PHE A 182 -18.02 4.12 13.81
C PHE A 182 -19.08 3.11 13.35
N ARG A 183 -18.78 1.82 13.50
CA ARG A 183 -19.66 0.73 13.07
C ARG A 183 -19.59 -0.42 14.06
N PRO A 184 -20.68 -1.18 14.24
CA PRO A 184 -20.62 -2.47 14.92
C PRO A 184 -19.55 -3.36 14.29
N LEU A 185 -18.90 -4.17 15.13
CA LEU A 185 -17.95 -5.18 14.69
C LEU A 185 -18.21 -6.51 15.41
N PRO A 186 -19.36 -7.18 15.13
CA PRO A 186 -19.74 -8.41 15.83
C PRO A 186 -18.72 -9.54 15.67
N GLN A 187 -17.98 -9.56 14.55
CA GLN A 187 -16.95 -10.57 14.29
C GLN A 187 -15.77 -10.49 15.27
N LEU A 188 -15.58 -9.34 15.94
CA LEU A 188 -14.57 -9.14 16.99
C LEU A 188 -15.20 -8.91 18.37
N GLY A 189 -16.47 -9.28 18.58
CA GLY A 189 -17.13 -9.17 19.88
C GLY A 189 -17.59 -7.76 20.24
N HIS A 190 -17.73 -6.85 19.26
CA HIS A 190 -18.25 -5.51 19.47
C HIS A 190 -19.65 -5.36 18.84
N PRO A 191 -20.74 -5.65 19.58
CA PRO A 191 -22.10 -5.51 19.05
C PRO A 191 -22.50 -4.04 18.81
N ASP A 192 -21.94 -3.13 19.60
CA ASP A 192 -22.20 -1.69 19.49
C ASP A 192 -21.20 -0.99 18.55
N PRO A 193 -21.54 0.20 18.01
CA PRO A 193 -20.63 0.99 17.20
C PRO A 193 -19.31 1.32 17.92
N VAL A 194 -18.20 0.83 17.37
CA VAL A 194 -16.85 1.13 17.86
C VAL A 194 -16.08 1.98 16.86
N ARG A 195 -15.09 2.74 17.35
CA ARG A 195 -14.23 3.58 16.50
C ARG A 195 -13.51 2.76 15.45
N GLN A 196 -13.77 3.05 14.19
CA GLN A 196 -13.01 2.51 13.05
C GLN A 196 -12.43 3.67 12.22
N CYS A 197 -11.36 3.44 11.48
CA CYS A 197 -10.75 4.48 10.64
C CYS A 197 -11.45 4.60 9.27
N LYS A 198 -11.24 5.72 8.59
CA LYS A 198 -11.79 6.02 7.24
C LYS A 198 -11.41 5.01 6.15
N LEU A 199 -10.48 4.09 6.39
CA LEU A 199 -10.14 3.03 5.44
C LEU A 199 -10.93 1.75 5.72
N CYS A 200 -11.18 1.49 7.00
CA CYS A 200 -12.00 0.37 7.44
C CYS A 200 -13.48 0.60 7.15
N VAL A 201 -13.89 1.87 7.11
CA VAL A 201 -15.22 2.36 6.77
C VAL A 201 -15.06 3.60 5.87
N PRO A 202 -14.81 3.42 4.56
CA PRO A 202 -14.67 4.53 3.62
C PRO A 202 -15.96 5.34 3.50
N PRO A 203 -15.87 6.68 3.38
CA PRO A 203 -17.04 7.50 3.12
C PRO A 203 -17.64 7.13 1.76
N PRO A 204 -18.96 7.31 1.57
CA PRO A 204 -19.59 7.11 0.28
C PRO A 204 -18.91 8.02 -0.77
N ALA A 205 -18.75 7.49 -1.99
CA ALA A 205 -17.91 8.04 -3.05
C ALA A 205 -18.12 9.54 -3.39
N LYS A 206 -19.28 10.12 -3.04
CA LYS A 206 -19.62 11.53 -3.27
C LYS A 206 -18.81 12.54 -2.43
N LEU A 207 -18.10 12.13 -1.37
CA LEU A 207 -17.34 13.03 -0.48
C LEU A 207 -15.82 13.09 -0.74
N MET A 208 -15.26 12.30 -1.67
CA MET A 208 -13.81 12.24 -1.90
C MET A 208 -13.24 13.39 -2.74
N VAL A 209 -14.07 14.27 -3.29
CA VAL A 209 -13.70 15.35 -4.22
C VAL A 209 -13.19 16.62 -3.49
N GLY A 210 -13.35 16.74 -2.17
CA GLY A 210 -13.14 18.02 -1.46
C GLY A 210 -11.86 18.19 -0.63
N MET A 211 -10.96 17.21 -0.52
CA MET A 211 -9.80 17.28 0.40
C MET A 211 -8.47 17.60 -0.29
N GLY A 212 -8.50 18.27 -1.44
CA GLY A 212 -7.29 18.68 -2.15
C GLY A 212 -7.52 19.94 -2.96
N SER A 213 -7.56 21.09 -2.29
CA SER A 213 -7.25 22.41 -2.86
C SER A 213 -7.32 23.47 -1.76
N SER A 214 -6.19 23.67 -1.08
CA SER A 214 -5.90 24.95 -0.41
C SER A 214 -4.51 25.39 -0.87
N SER A 215 -4.40 25.72 -2.17
CA SER A 215 -3.35 26.60 -2.64
C SER A 215 -3.75 28.01 -2.26
N SER A 216 -3.17 28.54 -1.20
CA SER A 216 -3.25 29.96 -0.88
C SER A 216 -2.53 30.75 -1.97
N LEU A 217 -3.31 31.35 -2.87
CA LEU A 217 -2.88 32.50 -3.65
C LEU A 217 -3.14 33.75 -2.79
N ILE A 218 -2.08 34.49 -2.48
CA ILE A 218 -2.10 35.89 -2.06
C ILE A 218 -0.86 36.45 -2.77
N SER A 219 -1.00 37.10 -3.95
CA SER A 219 -1.29 38.53 -4.14
C SER A 219 -0.41 39.43 -3.28
#